data_AF-A0A2J7ZZL9-F1
#
_entry.id   AF-A0A2J7ZZL9-F1
#
_cell.length_a   1.000
_cell.length_b   1.000
_cell.length_c   1.000
_cell.angle_alpha   90.00
_cell.angle_beta   90.00
_cell.angle_gamma   90.00
#
_symmetry.space_group_name_H-M   'P 1'
#
loop_
_entity.id
_entity.type
_entity.pdbx_description
1 polymer ?
#
loop_
_entity_poly.entity_id
_entity_poly.type
_entity_poly.pdbx_seq_one_letter_code
_entity_poly.pdbx_strand_id
1 'polypeptide(L)'
;MSEPISPRALPGSPSARLTVLARQLTASPAGGSRWEHVPQVREYRYFAPATRGLDWAGMTADLASAPPGSVLLLHACAHNPTGVDPSPDQWRQLLALATERQLLPFFDSAYQGFASGDLDADAAAVRLFAGSGLELLLAQSFAKNMGLYGERAGALSVVCGSKDLAVRVESQLKQVIRPMYSNPPAHGAAIAARVMADPRLRELWKDELRGMAGRIKSMRVALYEALLARNVPGDWSFVLKQIGMFSFTGARGPGWAGSKDLAVRVESQLKQVIRPMYSNPPAHGAAIAARVMADPRLRELWKDELRGMAGRIKSMRVALYEALLARNVPGDWSFVLKQIGMFSFT
;
A
#
# COMPACT_ATOMS: atom_id res chain seq x y z
N MET A 1 -19.30 -5.48 -12.34
CA MET A 1 -19.03 -6.52 -11.31
C MET A 1 -17.57 -6.92 -11.47
N SER A 2 -16.69 -6.40 -10.62
CA SER A 2 -15.25 -6.64 -10.71
C SER A 2 -14.83 -7.55 -9.56
N GLU A 3 -14.46 -8.80 -9.86
CA GLU A 3 -13.85 -9.68 -8.88
C GLU A 3 -12.47 -9.14 -8.46
N PRO A 4 -12.13 -9.15 -7.16
CA PRO A 4 -10.78 -8.86 -6.72
C PRO A 4 -9.86 -10.02 -7.13
N ILE A 5 -8.75 -9.69 -7.77
CA ILE A 5 -7.68 -10.62 -8.12
C ILE A 5 -7.20 -11.31 -6.83
N SER A 6 -7.57 -12.58 -6.67
CA SER A 6 -7.12 -13.43 -5.57
C SER A 6 -5.72 -13.97 -5.89
N PRO A 7 -4.73 -13.87 -4.99
CA PRO A 7 -3.44 -14.51 -5.19
C PRO A 7 -3.62 -16.03 -5.09
N ARG A 8 -3.77 -16.69 -6.23
CA ARG A 8 -3.74 -18.16 -6.33
C ARG A 8 -2.33 -18.63 -6.04
N ALA A 9 -2.04 -18.97 -4.78
CA ALA A 9 -0.92 -19.83 -4.45
C ALA A 9 -1.14 -21.20 -5.11
N LEU A 10 -0.30 -21.56 -6.09
CA LEU A 10 -0.30 -22.90 -6.70
C LEU A 10 0.23 -23.95 -5.71
N PRO A 11 -0.27 -25.20 -5.74
CA PRO A 11 0.20 -26.27 -4.88
C PRO A 11 1.49 -26.90 -5.43
N GLY A 12 2.51 -27.07 -4.57
CA GLY A 12 3.67 -27.93 -4.90
C GLY A 12 5.06 -27.49 -4.43
N SER A 13 5.22 -26.32 -3.79
CA SER A 13 6.51 -25.93 -3.18
C SER A 13 6.38 -25.86 -1.66
N PRO A 14 7.36 -26.39 -0.88
CA PRO A 14 7.34 -26.31 0.58
C PRO A 14 7.54 -24.88 1.13
N SER A 15 7.60 -23.86 0.27
CA SER A 15 7.74 -22.45 0.63
C SER A 15 6.57 -21.67 0.04
N ALA A 16 5.93 -20.81 0.84
CA ALA A 16 4.90 -19.92 0.29
C ALA A 16 5.60 -18.79 -0.46
N ARG A 17 5.41 -18.78 -1.78
CA ARG A 17 5.83 -17.72 -2.70
C ARG A 17 4.79 -16.61 -2.63
N LEU A 18 5.19 -15.40 -2.23
CA LEU A 18 4.25 -14.37 -1.82
C LEU A 18 4.48 -13.00 -2.46
N THR A 19 5.55 -12.84 -3.26
CA THR A 19 5.93 -11.50 -3.72
C THR A 19 6.53 -11.51 -5.12
N VAL A 20 6.18 -10.45 -5.86
CA VAL A 20 6.40 -10.29 -7.31
C VAL A 20 7.76 -9.66 -7.62
N LEU A 21 8.48 -10.29 -8.53
CA LEU A 21 9.61 -9.75 -9.27
C LEU A 21 9.13 -9.43 -10.70
N ALA A 22 9.10 -8.16 -11.10
CA ALA A 22 8.73 -7.76 -12.46
C ALA A 22 9.99 -7.47 -13.28
N ARG A 23 10.17 -8.15 -14.42
CA ARG A 23 11.32 -7.95 -15.32
C ARG A 23 11.32 -6.52 -15.90
N GLN A 24 12.51 -5.98 -16.12
CA GLN A 24 12.77 -4.75 -16.88
C GLN A 24 12.08 -4.78 -18.26
N LEU A 25 11.43 -3.66 -18.61
CA LEU A 25 10.94 -3.38 -19.96
C LEU A 25 12.16 -3.17 -20.87
N THR A 26 12.55 -4.18 -21.66
CA THR A 26 13.53 -3.94 -22.73
C THR A 26 12.83 -3.19 -23.85
N ALA A 27 13.33 -1.99 -24.19
CA ALA A 27 12.88 -1.28 -25.37
C ALA A 27 13.00 -2.19 -26.61
N SER A 28 11.92 -2.34 -27.36
CA SER A 28 11.96 -3.01 -28.66
C SER A 28 12.79 -2.17 -29.64
N PRO A 29 13.72 -2.75 -30.43
CA PRO A 29 14.44 -2.03 -31.49
C PRO A 29 13.58 -1.64 -32.71
N ALA A 30 12.25 -1.80 -32.68
CA ALA A 30 11.41 -1.60 -33.86
C ALA A 30 10.23 -0.66 -33.59
N GLY A 31 10.36 0.58 -34.09
CA GLY A 31 9.38 1.50 -34.69
C GLY A 31 7.85 1.37 -34.50
N GLY A 32 7.33 0.81 -33.40
CA GLY A 32 5.89 0.69 -33.14
C GLY A 32 5.49 1.38 -31.83
N SER A 33 4.54 2.31 -31.90
CA SER A 33 4.03 3.15 -30.79
C SER A 33 3.13 2.41 -29.78
N ARG A 34 3.44 1.14 -29.46
CA ARG A 34 2.64 0.36 -28.50
C ARG A 34 3.53 -0.38 -27.52
N TRP A 35 3.46 0.00 -26.25
CA TRP A 35 4.03 -0.73 -25.12
C TRP A 35 3.26 -2.04 -24.90
N GLU A 36 3.46 -3.04 -25.75
CA GLU A 36 2.99 -4.42 -25.49
C GLU A 36 4.06 -5.14 -24.66
N HIS A 37 4.18 -4.76 -23.40
CA HIS A 37 5.01 -5.47 -22.43
C HIS A 37 4.13 -5.90 -21.27
N VAL A 38 3.63 -7.13 -21.34
CA VAL A 38 3.04 -7.78 -20.17
C VAL A 38 4.19 -8.06 -19.21
N PRO A 39 4.22 -7.46 -18.00
CA PRO A 39 5.27 -7.77 -17.04
C PRO A 39 5.22 -9.26 -16.70
N GLN A 40 6.33 -9.98 -16.94
CA GLN A 40 6.47 -11.35 -16.44
C GLN A 40 6.65 -11.28 -14.94
N VAL A 41 5.59 -11.62 -14.20
CA VAL A 41 5.60 -11.77 -12.76
C VAL A 41 6.32 -13.08 -12.41
N ARG A 42 7.44 -12.97 -11.70
CA ARG A 42 8.09 -14.10 -11.02
C ARG A 42 7.88 -13.96 -9.54
N GLU A 43 7.89 -15.07 -8.81
CA GLU A 43 7.77 -15.03 -7.36
C GLU A 43 9.09 -15.42 -6.72
N TYR A 44 9.39 -14.86 -5.54
CA TYR A 44 10.48 -15.33 -4.69
C TYR A 44 9.94 -15.92 -3.38
N ARG A 45 10.69 -16.87 -2.81
CA ARG A 45 10.33 -17.52 -1.55
C ARG A 45 10.39 -16.54 -0.40
N TYR A 46 9.39 -16.57 0.48
CA TYR A 46 9.31 -15.64 1.61
C TYR A 46 9.03 -16.35 2.93
N PHE A 47 8.05 -17.25 2.98
CA PHE A 47 7.60 -17.85 4.24
C PHE A 47 7.88 -19.34 4.27
N ALA A 48 8.53 -19.79 5.34
CA ALA A 48 8.83 -21.18 5.64
C ALA A 48 7.72 -21.78 6.50
N PRO A 49 6.85 -22.68 5.97
CA PRO A 49 5.75 -23.27 6.72
C PRO A 49 6.18 -24.07 7.95
N ALA A 50 7.35 -24.73 7.87
CA ALA A 50 7.89 -25.53 8.96
C ALA A 50 8.22 -24.69 10.21
N THR A 51 8.79 -23.50 10.02
CA THR A 51 9.17 -22.60 11.12
C THR A 51 8.16 -21.48 11.37
N ARG A 52 7.20 -21.31 10.46
CA ARG A 52 6.28 -20.15 10.36
C ARG A 52 7.01 -18.80 10.39
N GLY A 53 8.25 -18.80 9.92
CA GLY A 53 9.13 -17.64 9.85
C GLY A 53 9.55 -17.34 8.40
N LEU A 54 10.58 -16.50 8.27
CA LEU A 54 11.10 -16.09 6.97
C LEU A 54 11.94 -17.23 6.38
N ASP A 55 11.66 -17.63 5.14
CA ASP A 55 12.53 -18.51 4.35
C ASP A 55 13.70 -17.70 3.81
N TRP A 56 14.62 -17.33 4.70
CA TRP A 56 15.72 -16.43 4.38
C TRP A 56 16.62 -16.99 3.28
N ALA A 57 17.03 -18.25 3.40
CA ALA A 57 17.89 -18.91 2.42
C ALA A 57 17.20 -19.01 1.04
N GLY A 58 15.91 -19.35 1.01
CA GLY A 58 15.15 -19.41 -0.23
C GLY A 58 14.98 -18.02 -0.86
N MET A 59 14.64 -17.02 -0.06
CA MET A 59 14.51 -15.62 -0.48
C MET A 59 15.79 -15.12 -1.13
N THR A 60 16.93 -15.23 -0.45
CA THR A 60 18.21 -14.72 -0.97
C THR A 60 18.67 -15.47 -2.20
N ALA A 61 18.45 -16.79 -2.29
CA ALA A 61 18.78 -17.57 -3.48
C ALA A 61 17.97 -17.13 -4.71
N ASP A 62 16.66 -16.91 -4.55
CA ASP A 62 15.81 -16.47 -5.65
C ASP A 62 16.18 -15.05 -6.09
N LEU A 63 16.41 -14.14 -5.15
CA LEU A 63 16.82 -12.77 -5.43
C LEU A 63 18.24 -12.68 -6.04
N ALA A 64 19.17 -13.55 -5.66
CA ALA A 64 20.48 -13.70 -6.29
C ALA A 64 20.42 -14.28 -7.71
N SER A 65 19.30 -14.90 -8.09
CA SER A 65 19.05 -15.37 -9.47
C SER A 65 18.25 -14.38 -10.32
N ALA A 66 17.68 -13.34 -9.70
CA ALA A 66 16.84 -12.35 -10.40
C ALA A 66 17.65 -11.62 -11.50
N PRO A 67 17.13 -11.43 -12.72
CA PRO A 67 17.85 -10.64 -13.73
C PRO A 67 18.12 -9.20 -13.26
N PRO A 68 19.26 -8.59 -13.61
CA PRO A 68 19.49 -7.16 -13.38
C PRO A 68 18.37 -6.29 -13.94
N GLY A 69 18.07 -5.18 -13.26
CA GLY A 69 16.97 -4.28 -13.62
C GLY A 69 15.56 -4.79 -13.27
N SER A 70 15.45 -5.93 -12.59
CA SER A 70 14.15 -6.41 -12.10
C SER A 70 13.63 -5.56 -10.95
N VAL A 71 12.32 -5.35 -10.91
CA VAL A 71 11.62 -4.67 -9.82
C VAL A 71 11.42 -5.65 -8.67
N LEU A 72 11.92 -5.29 -7.49
CA LEU A 72 11.80 -6.04 -6.25
C LEU A 72 10.69 -5.43 -5.39
N LEU A 73 9.49 -6.02 -5.41
CA LEU A 73 8.40 -5.61 -4.52
C LEU A 73 8.70 -6.08 -3.08
N LEU A 74 8.54 -5.21 -2.10
CA LEU A 74 8.80 -5.47 -0.67
C LEU A 74 7.69 -4.85 0.17
N HIS A 75 7.25 -5.52 1.23
CA HIS A 75 6.43 -4.87 2.25
C HIS A 75 7.37 -4.14 3.22
N ALA A 76 7.12 -2.85 3.48
CA ALA A 76 7.98 -2.03 4.33
C ALA A 76 8.05 -2.54 5.78
N CYS A 77 6.91 -3.02 6.28
CA CYS A 77 6.73 -3.67 7.58
C CYS A 77 5.38 -4.39 7.60
N ALA A 78 5.16 -5.23 8.64
CA ALA A 78 3.95 -6.01 8.86
C ALA A 78 3.49 -6.73 7.59
N HIS A 79 4.35 -7.60 7.04
CA HIS A 79 4.07 -8.30 5.79
C HIS A 79 2.70 -8.98 5.81
N ASN A 80 1.84 -8.63 4.85
CA ASN A 80 0.52 -9.24 4.68
C ASN A 80 0.60 -10.40 3.67
N PRO A 81 0.16 -11.63 4.01
CA PRO A 81 -0.62 -12.02 5.20
C PRO A 81 0.20 -12.61 6.36
N THR A 82 1.51 -12.82 6.17
CA THR A 82 2.30 -13.68 7.07
C THR A 82 2.55 -13.11 8.46
N GLY A 83 2.61 -11.78 8.58
CA GLY A 83 3.08 -11.09 9.78
C GLY A 83 4.57 -11.31 10.06
N VAL A 84 5.37 -11.70 9.07
CA VAL A 84 6.81 -11.97 9.24
C VAL A 84 7.60 -10.95 8.46
N ASP A 85 8.50 -10.23 9.12
CA ASP A 85 9.37 -9.23 8.51
C ASP A 85 10.85 -9.66 8.61
N PRO A 86 11.72 -9.23 7.68
CA PRO A 86 13.16 -9.34 7.85
C PRO A 86 13.67 -8.59 9.09
N SER A 87 14.69 -9.13 9.74
CA SER A 87 15.41 -8.44 10.82
C SER A 87 16.20 -7.23 10.28
N PRO A 88 16.66 -6.31 11.15
CA PRO A 88 17.51 -5.19 10.73
C PRO A 88 18.76 -5.62 9.95
N ASP A 89 19.41 -6.72 10.37
CA ASP A 89 20.59 -7.25 9.67
C ASP A 89 20.23 -7.85 8.32
N GLN A 90 19.10 -8.56 8.25
CA GLN A 90 18.57 -9.09 6.99
C GLN A 90 18.21 -7.96 6.02
N TRP A 91 17.64 -6.84 6.49
CA TRP A 91 17.40 -5.67 5.66
C TRP A 91 18.68 -5.07 5.06
N ARG A 92 19.78 -5.03 5.82
CA ARG A 92 21.09 -4.60 5.29
C ARG A 92 21.62 -5.57 4.24
N GLN A 93 21.44 -6.86 4.43
CA GLN A 93 21.81 -7.88 3.44
C GLN A 93 20.95 -7.79 2.17
N LEU A 94 19.65 -7.51 2.29
CA LEU A 94 18.78 -7.26 1.14
C LEU A 94 19.19 -6.01 0.36
N LEU A 95 19.58 -4.94 1.05
CA LEU A 95 20.12 -3.73 0.41
C LEU A 95 21.39 -4.06 -0.40
N ALA A 96 22.33 -4.79 0.19
CA ALA A 96 23.56 -5.21 -0.49
C ALA A 96 23.23 -6.03 -1.74
N LEU A 97 22.33 -7.01 -1.62
CA LEU A 97 21.88 -7.85 -2.74
C LEU A 97 21.18 -7.04 -3.83
N ALA A 98 20.27 -6.14 -3.46
CA ALA A 98 19.59 -5.27 -4.43
C ALA A 98 20.56 -4.37 -5.18
N THR A 99 21.60 -3.88 -4.50
CA THR A 99 22.67 -3.08 -5.10
C THR A 99 23.50 -3.91 -6.08
N GLU A 100 24.02 -5.06 -5.63
CA GLU A 100 24.85 -5.96 -6.44
C GLU A 100 24.12 -6.44 -7.70
N ARG A 101 22.85 -6.79 -7.54
CA ARG A 101 22.01 -7.34 -8.61
C ARG A 101 21.27 -6.25 -9.40
N GLN A 102 21.52 -4.96 -9.12
CA GLN A 102 20.89 -3.83 -9.79
C GLN A 102 19.35 -3.94 -9.82
N LEU A 103 18.75 -4.34 -8.69
CA LEU A 103 17.31 -4.48 -8.56
C LEU A 103 16.71 -3.11 -8.21
N LEU A 104 15.53 -2.82 -8.75
CA LEU A 104 14.76 -1.62 -8.43
C LEU A 104 13.80 -1.92 -7.27
N PRO A 105 14.05 -1.44 -6.04
CA PRO A 105 13.18 -1.68 -4.91
C PRO A 105 11.85 -0.95 -5.08
N PHE A 106 10.76 -1.63 -4.79
CA PHE A 106 9.42 -1.07 -4.72
C PHE A 106 8.78 -1.47 -3.39
N PHE A 107 8.64 -0.52 -2.48
CA PHE A 107 8.02 -0.74 -1.19
C PHE A 107 6.50 -0.51 -1.21
N ASP A 108 5.74 -1.46 -0.66
CA ASP A 108 4.37 -1.27 -0.19
C ASP A 108 4.39 -0.96 1.31
N SER A 109 3.92 0.22 1.68
CA SER A 109 3.82 0.72 3.05
C SER A 109 2.37 1.04 3.41
N ALA A 110 1.64 -0.01 3.79
CA ALA A 110 0.24 0.10 4.22
C ALA A 110 0.04 0.12 5.74
N TYR A 111 1.05 -0.28 6.52
CA TYR A 111 0.94 -0.55 7.96
C TYR A 111 1.95 0.23 8.81
N GLN A 112 2.57 1.28 8.28
CA GLN A 112 3.50 2.12 9.05
C GLN A 112 2.82 2.69 10.32
N GLY A 113 3.40 2.43 11.49
CA GLY A 113 2.87 2.75 12.81
C GLY A 113 2.05 1.62 13.45
N PHE A 114 1.62 0.61 12.68
CA PHE A 114 0.85 -0.53 13.19
C PHE A 114 1.69 -1.76 13.53
N ALA A 115 2.94 -1.83 13.06
CA ALA A 115 3.83 -2.94 13.37
C ALA A 115 4.43 -2.77 14.77
N SER A 116 5.22 -1.72 14.97
CA SER A 116 5.87 -1.46 16.26
C SER A 116 5.07 -0.53 17.18
N GLY A 117 4.21 0.32 16.62
CA GLY A 117 3.65 1.50 17.29
C GLY A 117 4.46 2.78 17.01
N ASP A 118 5.56 2.68 16.25
CA ASP A 118 6.47 3.76 15.95
C ASP A 118 6.61 3.93 14.43
N LEU A 119 6.35 5.15 13.95
CA LEU A 119 6.37 5.47 12.52
C LEU A 119 7.78 5.37 11.92
N ASP A 120 8.81 5.70 12.69
CA ASP A 120 10.19 5.74 12.26
C ASP A 120 10.80 4.35 12.21
N ALA A 121 10.52 3.53 13.24
CA ALA A 121 10.92 2.13 13.27
C ALA A 121 10.28 1.35 12.11
N ASP A 122 8.98 1.57 11.86
CA ASP A 122 8.24 0.90 10.79
C ASP A 122 8.64 1.38 9.37
N ALA A 123 9.36 2.50 9.27
CA ALA A 123 9.92 3.01 8.02
C ALA A 123 11.42 2.75 7.87
N ALA A 124 12.06 2.07 8.81
CA ALA A 124 13.51 1.89 8.85
C ALA A 124 14.06 1.22 7.58
N ALA A 125 13.37 0.19 7.05
CA ALA A 125 13.76 -0.48 5.81
C ALA A 125 13.73 0.47 4.60
N VAL A 126 12.67 1.26 4.46
CA VAL A 126 12.54 2.23 3.37
C VAL A 126 13.62 3.31 3.47
N ARG A 127 13.89 3.81 4.68
CA ARG A 127 14.94 4.82 4.93
C ARG A 127 16.34 4.28 4.67
N LEU A 128 16.60 3.04 5.04
CA LEU A 128 17.86 2.35 4.76
C LEU A 128 18.13 2.30 3.26
N PHE A 129 17.13 1.93 2.46
CA PHE A 129 17.25 1.86 1.01
C PHE A 129 17.33 3.25 0.36
N ALA A 130 16.53 4.21 0.82
CA ALA A 130 16.61 5.58 0.30
C ALA A 130 17.96 6.24 0.62
N GLY A 131 18.51 5.97 1.81
CA GLY A 131 19.78 6.52 2.29
C GLY A 131 21.02 5.90 1.63
N SER A 132 20.90 4.79 0.91
CA SER A 132 22.02 4.18 0.18
C SER A 132 22.30 4.83 -1.17
N GLY A 133 21.41 5.71 -1.64
CA GLY A 133 21.47 6.32 -2.98
C GLY A 133 20.82 5.47 -4.08
N LEU A 134 20.21 4.32 -3.74
CA LEU A 134 19.38 3.58 -4.70
C LEU A 134 18.11 4.36 -5.06
N GLU A 135 17.75 4.31 -6.33
CA GLU A 135 16.42 4.70 -6.77
C GLU A 135 15.40 3.68 -6.27
N LEU A 136 14.22 4.14 -5.85
CA LEU A 136 13.16 3.25 -5.36
C LEU A 136 11.78 3.84 -5.56
N LEU A 137 10.78 2.97 -5.49
CA LEU A 137 9.37 3.34 -5.45
C LEU A 137 8.80 3.04 -4.06
N LEU A 138 7.86 3.87 -3.61
CA LEU A 138 7.13 3.68 -2.37
C LEU A 138 5.64 3.95 -2.63
N ALA A 139 4.81 2.92 -2.53
CA ALA A 139 3.36 3.04 -2.44
C ALA A 139 2.97 3.11 -0.97
N GLN A 140 2.44 4.24 -0.53
CA GLN A 140 2.03 4.46 0.85
C GLN A 140 0.50 4.54 0.95
N SER A 141 -0.10 3.82 1.89
CA SER A 141 -1.54 3.87 2.14
C SER A 141 -1.85 4.55 3.46
N PHE A 142 -2.85 5.44 3.45
CA PHE A 142 -3.38 6.06 4.67
C PHE A 142 -4.66 5.38 5.18
N ALA A 143 -5.07 4.30 4.52
CA ALA A 143 -6.31 3.60 4.87
C ALA A 143 -6.29 3.06 6.29
N LYS A 144 -5.17 2.48 6.73
CA LYS A 144 -5.04 1.86 8.05
C LYS A 144 -4.57 2.88 9.07
N ASN A 145 -3.35 3.42 8.90
CA ASN A 145 -2.70 4.31 9.88
C ASN A 145 -3.51 5.56 10.21
N MET A 146 -4.30 6.12 9.28
CA MET A 146 -5.19 7.25 9.54
C MET A 146 -6.69 6.88 9.55
N GLY A 147 -7.03 5.60 9.40
CA GLY A 147 -8.42 5.14 9.34
C GLY A 147 -9.20 5.58 8.09
N LEU A 148 -8.52 6.04 7.04
CA LEU A 148 -9.11 6.62 5.83
C LEU A 148 -9.46 5.56 4.77
N TYR A 149 -10.05 4.44 5.17
CA TYR A 149 -10.33 3.30 4.30
C TYR A 149 -11.20 3.69 3.08
N GLY A 150 -12.32 4.37 3.33
CA GLY A 150 -13.28 4.78 2.30
C GLY A 150 -12.80 5.95 1.44
N GLU A 151 -11.90 6.78 1.98
CA GLU A 151 -11.41 8.00 1.32
C GLU A 151 -10.39 7.74 0.21
N ARG A 152 -9.87 6.51 0.15
CA ARG A 152 -8.90 6.07 -0.87
C ARG A 152 -7.62 6.93 -0.86
N ALA A 153 -7.21 7.41 0.32
CA ALA A 153 -6.01 8.22 0.50
C ALA A 153 -4.74 7.35 0.45
N GLY A 154 -3.79 7.77 -0.39
CA GLY A 154 -2.47 7.16 -0.53
C GLY A 154 -1.54 8.06 -1.33
N ALA A 155 -0.28 7.70 -1.40
CA ALA A 155 0.74 8.42 -2.16
C ALA A 155 1.70 7.44 -2.86
N LEU A 156 2.19 7.83 -4.03
CA LEU A 156 3.33 7.20 -4.68
C LEU A 156 4.52 8.16 -4.58
N SER A 157 5.60 7.72 -3.95
CA SER A 157 6.88 8.44 -3.95
C SER A 157 7.89 7.68 -4.81
N VAL A 158 8.67 8.41 -5.62
CA VAL A 158 9.78 7.84 -6.38
C VAL A 158 11.05 8.59 -5.99
N VAL A 159 12.04 7.87 -5.49
CA VAL A 159 13.38 8.41 -5.21
C VAL A 159 14.20 8.25 -6.48
N CYS A 160 14.69 9.36 -7.03
CA CYS A 160 15.49 9.39 -8.24
C CYS A 160 16.91 9.89 -7.93
N GLY A 161 17.90 9.43 -8.70
CA GLY A 161 19.30 9.83 -8.53
C GLY A 161 19.58 11.30 -8.89
N SER A 162 18.65 12.00 -9.54
CA SER A 162 18.79 13.41 -9.88
C SER A 162 17.45 14.14 -9.97
N LYS A 163 17.51 15.48 -9.83
CA LYS A 163 16.34 16.36 -10.01
C LYS A 163 15.78 16.29 -11.43
N ASP A 164 16.64 16.22 -12.44
CA ASP A 164 16.22 16.15 -13.84
C ASP A 164 15.48 14.84 -14.13
N LEU A 165 15.94 13.72 -13.54
CA LEU A 165 15.24 12.45 -13.66
C LEU A 165 13.89 12.48 -12.93
N ALA A 166 13.83 13.08 -11.74
CA ALA A 166 12.56 13.24 -11.01
C ALA A 166 11.49 13.98 -11.83
N VAL A 167 11.85 15.06 -12.53
CA VAL A 167 10.94 15.80 -13.41
C VAL A 167 10.44 14.93 -14.56
N ARG A 168 11.32 14.14 -15.18
CA ARG A 168 10.95 13.22 -16.27
C ARG A 168 10.01 12.12 -15.78
N VAL A 169 10.31 11.51 -14.65
CA VAL A 169 9.47 10.49 -14.01
C VAL A 169 8.10 11.07 -13.67
N GLU A 170 8.04 12.25 -13.07
CA GLU A 170 6.77 12.93 -12.73
C GLU A 170 5.92 13.17 -14.00
N SER A 171 6.55 13.60 -15.10
CA SER A 171 5.85 13.77 -16.38
C SER A 171 5.24 12.46 -16.90
N GLN A 172 5.98 11.35 -16.80
CA GLN A 172 5.49 10.04 -17.24
C GLN A 172 4.35 9.53 -16.33
N LEU A 173 4.47 9.70 -15.02
CA LEU A 173 3.40 9.37 -14.07
C LEU A 173 2.11 10.14 -14.38
N LYS A 174 2.20 11.44 -14.69
CA LYS A 174 1.04 12.25 -15.09
C LYS A 174 0.40 11.73 -16.38
N GLN A 175 1.19 11.29 -17.35
CA GLN A 175 0.68 10.69 -18.60
C GLN A 175 -0.05 9.36 -18.35
N VAL A 176 0.42 8.55 -17.40
CA VAL A 176 -0.26 7.30 -17.02
C VAL A 176 -1.54 7.57 -16.24
N ILE A 177 -1.51 8.49 -15.27
CA ILE A 177 -2.64 8.79 -14.37
C ILE A 177 -3.80 9.44 -15.12
N ARG A 178 -3.51 10.37 -16.02
CA ARG A 178 -4.52 11.20 -16.69
C ARG A 178 -5.62 10.40 -17.42
N PRO A 179 -5.31 9.38 -18.24
CA PRO A 179 -6.35 8.55 -18.87
C PRO A 179 -7.03 7.56 -17.91
N MET A 180 -6.42 7.25 -16.76
CA MET A 180 -7.01 6.31 -15.79
C MET A 180 -8.13 6.95 -14.97
N TYR A 181 -7.85 8.11 -14.37
CA TYR A 181 -8.80 8.78 -13.47
C TYR A 181 -8.66 10.30 -13.45
N SER A 182 -7.91 10.89 -14.39
CA SER A 182 -7.64 12.32 -14.49
C SER A 182 -6.85 12.89 -13.30
N ASN A 183 -7.51 13.07 -12.16
CA ASN A 183 -6.93 13.63 -10.94
C ASN A 183 -7.36 12.81 -9.72
N PRO A 184 -6.48 12.66 -8.70
CA PRO A 184 -6.79 11.86 -7.52
C PRO A 184 -7.87 12.50 -6.62
N PRO A 185 -8.59 11.71 -5.80
CA PRO A 185 -9.53 12.23 -4.81
C PRO A 185 -8.87 13.18 -3.80
N ALA A 186 -9.43 14.38 -3.62
CA ALA A 186 -8.83 15.42 -2.80
C ALA A 186 -9.12 15.27 -1.29
N HIS A 187 -10.29 14.75 -0.90
CA HIS A 187 -10.78 14.82 0.48
C HIS A 187 -9.88 14.08 1.48
N GLY A 188 -9.61 12.79 1.24
CA GLY A 188 -8.72 12.02 2.10
C GLY A 188 -7.29 12.58 2.16
N ALA A 189 -6.79 13.10 1.04
CA ALA A 189 -5.48 13.77 0.99
C ALA A 189 -5.46 15.05 1.83
N ALA A 190 -6.53 15.84 1.82
CA ALA A 190 -6.65 17.05 2.63
C ALA A 190 -6.70 16.73 4.14
N ILE A 191 -7.41 15.66 4.54
CA ILE A 191 -7.40 15.19 5.94
C ILE A 191 -5.99 14.78 6.37
N ALA A 192 -5.34 13.92 5.58
CA ALA A 192 -3.98 13.48 5.86
C ALA A 192 -3.01 14.66 5.95
N ALA A 193 -3.08 15.60 5.01
CA ALA A 193 -2.26 16.81 5.02
C ALA A 193 -2.51 17.67 6.26
N ARG A 194 -3.77 17.82 6.71
CA ARG A 194 -4.09 18.61 7.90
C ARG A 194 -3.56 17.98 9.18
N VAL A 195 -3.72 16.67 9.35
CA VAL A 195 -3.15 15.92 10.49
C VAL A 195 -1.63 16.05 10.49
N MET A 196 -1.01 15.95 9.32
CA MET A 196 0.44 16.07 9.19
C MET A 196 0.94 17.50 9.37
N ALA A 197 0.20 18.55 9.00
CA ALA A 197 0.66 19.94 9.11
C ALA A 197 0.57 20.51 10.53
N ASP A 198 -0.41 20.08 11.33
CA ASP A 198 -0.63 20.57 12.70
C ASP A 198 0.10 19.67 13.72
N PRO A 199 1.12 20.18 14.44
CA PRO A 199 1.88 19.37 15.41
C PRO A 199 1.02 18.71 16.48
N ARG A 200 -0.05 19.37 16.93
CA ARG A 200 -0.95 18.83 17.96
C ARG A 200 -1.77 17.66 17.41
N LEU A 201 -2.30 17.79 16.19
CA LEU A 201 -3.02 16.69 15.55
C LEU A 201 -2.08 15.53 15.23
N ARG A 202 -0.85 15.83 14.82
CA ARG A 202 0.17 14.82 14.52
C ARG A 202 0.54 14.00 15.76
N GLU A 203 0.74 14.64 16.91
CA GLU A 203 1.03 13.91 18.15
C GLU A 203 -0.18 13.12 18.65
N LEU A 204 -1.39 13.68 18.59
CA LEU A 204 -2.61 12.93 18.92
C LEU A 204 -2.73 11.66 18.05
N TRP A 205 -2.50 11.78 16.75
CA TRP A 205 -2.52 10.65 15.82
C TRP A 205 -1.45 9.59 16.16
N LYS A 206 -0.24 10.00 16.52
CA LYS A 206 0.82 9.08 16.96
C LYS A 206 0.46 8.36 18.25
N ASP A 207 -0.15 9.05 19.21
CA ASP A 207 -0.63 8.46 20.46
C ASP A 207 -1.70 7.39 20.19
N GLU A 208 -2.65 7.68 19.29
CA GLU A 208 -3.67 6.72 18.86
C GLU A 208 -3.06 5.49 18.17
N LEU A 209 -2.06 5.70 17.30
CA LEU A 209 -1.32 4.61 16.66
C LEU A 209 -0.63 3.70 17.68
N ARG A 210 0.07 4.29 18.66
CA ARG A 210 0.70 3.54 19.76
C ARG A 210 -0.33 2.74 20.54
N GLY A 211 -1.47 3.34 20.85
CA GLY A 211 -2.59 2.66 21.51
C GLY A 211 -3.13 1.48 20.70
N MET A 212 -3.33 1.65 19.39
CA MET A 212 -3.82 0.59 18.50
C MET A 212 -2.81 -0.56 18.36
N ALA A 213 -1.53 -0.25 18.16
CA ALA A 213 -0.47 -1.27 18.10
C ALA A 213 -0.35 -2.03 19.43
N GLY A 214 -0.44 -1.32 20.56
CA GLY A 214 -0.49 -1.91 21.89
C GLY A 214 -1.66 -2.88 22.07
N ARG A 215 -2.86 -2.49 21.63
CA ARG A 215 -4.06 -3.36 21.66
C ARG A 215 -3.88 -4.61 20.79
N ILE A 216 -3.29 -4.49 19.60
CA ILE A 216 -3.03 -5.65 18.74
C ILE A 216 -2.08 -6.64 19.45
N LYS A 217 -1.01 -6.14 20.08
CA LYS A 217 -0.06 -6.96 20.84
C LYS A 217 -0.74 -7.65 22.02
N SER A 218 -1.56 -6.94 22.81
CA SER A 218 -2.28 -7.55 23.94
C SER A 218 -3.26 -8.63 23.48
N MET A 219 -3.92 -8.44 22.33
CA MET A 219 -4.82 -9.45 21.75
C MET A 219 -4.08 -10.71 21.29
N ARG A 220 -2.86 -10.59 20.78
CA ARG A 220 -2.01 -11.74 20.45
C ARG A 220 -1.66 -12.55 21.69
N VAL A 221 -1.30 -11.87 22.78
CA VAL A 221 -1.03 -12.51 24.08
C VAL A 221 -2.26 -13.24 24.60
N ALA A 222 -3.41 -12.56 24.64
CA ALA A 222 -4.66 -13.15 25.09
C ALA A 222 -5.07 -14.38 24.26
N LEU A 223 -4.90 -14.32 22.93
CA LEU A 223 -5.15 -15.47 22.06
C LEU A 223 -4.21 -16.64 22.37
N TYR A 224 -2.91 -16.37 22.49
CA TYR A 224 -1.92 -17.39 22.81
C TYR A 224 -2.22 -18.08 24.15
N GLU A 225 -2.47 -17.31 25.21
CA GLU A 225 -2.82 -17.83 26.53
C GLU A 225 -4.12 -18.65 26.51
N ALA A 226 -5.14 -18.17 25.78
CA ALA A 226 -6.42 -18.88 25.65
C ALA A 226 -6.29 -20.22 24.93
N LEU A 227 -5.35 -20.34 23.98
CA LEU A 227 -5.03 -21.59 23.27
C LEU A 227 -4.28 -22.56 24.17
N LEU A 228 -3.31 -22.07 24.96
CA LEU A 228 -2.59 -22.89 25.94
C LEU A 228 -3.52 -23.44 27.03
N ALA A 229 -4.38 -22.58 27.60
CA ALA A 229 -5.32 -22.98 28.64
C ALA A 229 -6.33 -24.05 28.18
N ARG A 230 -6.57 -24.15 26.86
CA ARG A 230 -7.43 -25.16 26.23
C ARG A 230 -6.66 -26.39 25.73
N ASN A 231 -5.36 -26.47 25.98
CA ASN A 231 -4.48 -27.55 25.50
C ASN A 231 -4.59 -27.75 23.99
N VAL A 232 -4.73 -26.66 23.21
CA VAL A 232 -4.83 -26.78 21.75
C VAL A 232 -3.50 -27.29 21.19
N PRO A 233 -3.48 -28.44 20.49
CA PRO A 233 -2.23 -29.03 20.02
C PRO A 233 -1.42 -28.13 19.08
N GLY A 234 -0.09 -28.22 19.19
CA GLY A 234 0.86 -27.51 18.32
C GLY A 234 1.56 -26.32 18.99
N ASP A 235 2.62 -25.82 18.34
CA ASP A 235 3.31 -24.60 18.78
C ASP A 235 2.49 -23.36 18.35
N TRP A 236 2.08 -22.54 19.31
CA TRP A 236 1.36 -21.28 19.09
C TRP A 236 2.23 -20.03 19.32
N SER A 237 3.52 -20.20 19.65
CA SER A 237 4.43 -19.09 19.95
C SER A 237 4.61 -18.11 18.79
N PHE A 238 4.36 -18.56 17.56
CA PHE A 238 4.39 -17.73 16.36
C PHE A 238 3.38 -16.57 16.40
N VAL A 239 2.25 -16.70 17.11
CA VAL A 239 1.23 -15.64 17.24
C VAL A 239 1.82 -14.41 17.92
N LEU A 240 2.73 -14.61 18.87
CA LEU A 240 3.44 -13.56 19.60
C LEU A 240 4.57 -12.93 18.78
N LYS A 241 5.21 -13.72 17.91
CA LYS A 241 6.35 -13.30 17.09
C LYS A 241 5.92 -12.52 15.85
N GLN A 242 4.72 -12.81 15.33
CA GLN A 242 4.19 -12.16 14.14
C GLN A 242 3.76 -10.71 14.41
N ILE A 243 3.97 -9.85 13.42
CA ILE A 243 3.83 -8.40 13.46
C ILE A 243 2.59 -7.96 12.66
N GLY A 244 2.00 -6.84 13.07
CA GLY A 244 0.91 -6.18 12.34
C GLY A 244 -0.48 -6.74 12.66
N MET A 245 -1.45 -6.40 11.81
CA MET A 245 -2.86 -6.72 12.03
C MET A 245 -3.23 -8.19 11.82
N PHE A 246 -2.38 -8.98 11.16
CA PHE A 246 -2.69 -10.35 10.76
C PHE A 246 -1.76 -11.36 11.40
N SER A 247 -2.30 -12.53 11.75
CA SER A 247 -1.50 -13.68 12.18
C SER A 247 -1.75 -14.84 11.23
N PHE A 248 -0.71 -15.31 10.55
CA PHE A 248 -0.81 -16.43 9.62
C PHE A 248 -0.55 -17.74 10.35
N THR A 249 -1.60 -18.54 10.49
CA THR A 249 -1.57 -19.81 11.23
C THR A 249 -0.87 -20.94 10.49
N GLY A 250 -0.73 -20.83 9.16
CA GLY A 250 -0.14 -21.87 8.31
C GLY A 250 -0.92 -23.19 8.30
N ALA A 251 -2.14 -23.22 8.85
CA ALA A 251 -2.95 -24.43 8.95
C ALA A 251 -3.41 -24.88 7.54
N ARG A 252 -2.86 -26.01 7.06
CA ARG A 252 -3.37 -26.76 5.91
C ARG A 252 -3.20 -28.26 6.18
N GLY A 253 -4.27 -29.05 6.05
CA GLY A 253 -4.21 -30.51 6.18
C GLY A 253 -5.60 -31.17 6.33
N PRO A 254 -5.72 -32.51 6.18
CA PRO A 254 -6.99 -33.24 6.19
C PRO A 254 -7.88 -33.02 7.44
N GLY A 255 -7.27 -32.78 8.61
CA GLY A 255 -8.00 -32.40 9.83
C GLY A 255 -8.65 -31.00 9.79
N TRP A 256 -8.19 -30.13 8.89
CA TRP A 256 -8.77 -28.81 8.59
C TRP A 256 -9.66 -28.84 7.34
N ALA A 257 -9.39 -29.73 6.38
CA ALA A 257 -10.19 -29.91 5.17
C ALA A 257 -11.49 -30.68 5.43
N GLY A 258 -11.53 -31.56 6.45
CA GLY A 258 -12.70 -32.36 6.82
C GLY A 258 -13.73 -31.64 7.70
N SER A 259 -13.44 -30.44 8.20
CA SER A 259 -14.40 -29.66 8.97
C SER A 259 -14.41 -28.21 8.48
N LYS A 260 -15.24 -27.96 7.45
CA LYS A 260 -15.79 -26.60 7.24
C LYS A 260 -16.23 -26.01 8.59
N ASP A 261 -16.73 -26.86 9.47
CA ASP A 261 -17.08 -26.54 10.84
C ASP A 261 -15.95 -26.11 11.77
N LEU A 262 -14.70 -26.61 11.73
CA LEU A 262 -13.67 -26.13 12.67
C LEU A 262 -13.02 -24.85 12.18
N ALA A 263 -12.77 -24.70 10.88
CA ALA A 263 -12.31 -23.43 10.33
C ALA A 263 -13.38 -22.34 10.48
N VAL A 264 -14.66 -22.65 10.22
CA VAL A 264 -15.76 -21.72 10.45
C VAL A 264 -16.03 -21.53 11.94
N ARG A 265 -15.90 -22.53 12.83
CA ARG A 265 -16.05 -22.34 14.29
C ARG A 265 -14.88 -21.58 14.88
N VAL A 266 -13.64 -21.84 14.49
CA VAL A 266 -12.47 -21.07 14.94
C VAL A 266 -12.56 -19.66 14.38
N GLU A 267 -12.88 -19.47 13.10
CA GLU A 267 -13.07 -18.14 12.52
C GLU A 267 -14.32 -17.43 13.08
N SER A 268 -15.41 -18.15 13.40
CA SER A 268 -16.65 -17.61 14.01
C SER A 268 -16.45 -17.30 15.49
N GLN A 269 -15.78 -18.15 16.26
CA GLN A 269 -15.44 -17.92 17.66
C GLN A 269 -14.36 -16.86 17.80
N LEU A 270 -13.33 -16.87 16.94
CA LEU A 270 -12.39 -15.75 16.82
C LEU A 270 -13.15 -14.50 16.40
N LYS A 271 -14.07 -14.53 15.44
CA LYS A 271 -14.93 -13.37 15.13
C LYS A 271 -15.79 -12.96 16.33
N GLN A 272 -16.34 -13.86 17.14
CA GLN A 272 -17.16 -13.49 18.30
C GLN A 272 -16.33 -12.89 19.45
N VAL A 273 -15.10 -13.39 19.66
CA VAL A 273 -14.16 -12.90 20.68
C VAL A 273 -13.45 -11.63 20.20
N ILE A 274 -12.95 -11.64 18.97
CA ILE A 274 -12.10 -10.60 18.37
C ILE A 274 -12.92 -9.47 17.75
N ARG A 275 -14.14 -9.69 17.21
CA ARG A 275 -14.92 -8.60 16.58
C ARG A 275 -15.24 -7.47 17.58
N PRO A 276 -15.70 -7.69 18.82
CA PRO A 276 -15.81 -6.60 19.79
C PRO A 276 -14.48 -5.89 20.07
N MET A 277 -13.36 -6.62 19.93
CA MET A 277 -12.00 -6.16 20.23
C MET A 277 -11.29 -5.48 19.04
N TYR A 278 -11.70 -5.74 17.79
CA TYR A 278 -11.17 -5.16 16.53
C TYR A 278 -12.11 -4.14 15.88
N SER A 279 -13.44 -4.23 16.12
CA SER A 279 -14.46 -3.45 15.41
C SER A 279 -14.58 -1.99 15.81
N ASN A 280 -13.66 -1.50 16.64
CA ASN A 280 -13.33 -0.09 16.60
C ASN A 280 -12.06 0.04 15.74
N PRO A 281 -12.18 0.21 14.39
CA PRO A 281 -11.21 1.05 13.68
C PRO A 281 -11.09 2.36 14.48
N PRO A 282 -9.98 3.12 14.41
CA PRO A 282 -9.83 4.34 15.21
C PRO A 282 -11.12 5.14 15.07
N ALA A 283 -11.93 5.17 16.13
CA ALA A 283 -13.29 5.70 16.09
C ALA A 283 -13.25 7.20 15.75
N HIS A 284 -12.06 7.79 15.78
CA HIS A 284 -11.74 9.14 15.39
C HIS A 284 -11.35 9.36 13.93
N GLY A 285 -10.93 8.39 13.10
CA GLY A 285 -10.67 8.69 11.68
C GLY A 285 -11.96 9.09 10.95
N ALA A 286 -12.98 8.24 11.11
CA ALA A 286 -14.34 8.52 10.67
C ALA A 286 -15.03 9.61 11.50
N ALA A 287 -14.77 9.74 12.81
CA ALA A 287 -15.35 10.82 13.60
C ALA A 287 -14.67 12.18 13.39
N ILE A 288 -13.39 12.27 13.01
CA ILE A 288 -12.71 13.50 12.60
C ILE A 288 -13.22 13.90 11.22
N ALA A 289 -13.32 12.96 10.27
CA ALA A 289 -13.99 13.22 8.99
C ALA A 289 -15.45 13.65 9.23
N ALA A 290 -16.20 12.97 10.09
CA ALA A 290 -17.57 13.34 10.44
C ALA A 290 -17.65 14.66 11.20
N ARG A 291 -16.67 15.02 12.03
CA ARG A 291 -16.62 16.27 12.81
C ARG A 291 -16.18 17.45 11.95
N VAL A 292 -15.28 17.23 10.98
CA VAL A 292 -14.96 18.15 9.88
C VAL A 292 -16.17 18.36 8.98
N MET A 293 -16.91 17.29 8.65
CA MET A 293 -18.11 17.37 7.83
C MET A 293 -19.32 17.92 8.60
N ALA A 294 -19.40 17.73 9.92
CA ALA A 294 -20.47 18.24 10.78
C ALA A 294 -20.26 19.71 11.16
N ASP A 295 -19.04 20.23 11.09
CA ASP A 295 -18.73 21.64 11.24
C ASP A 295 -19.26 22.42 10.02
N PRO A 296 -20.28 23.29 10.17
CA PRO A 296 -20.87 24.03 9.06
C PRO A 296 -19.87 24.96 8.36
N ARG A 297 -18.87 25.47 9.08
CA ARG A 297 -17.83 26.35 8.54
C ARG A 297 -16.86 25.58 7.66
N LEU A 298 -16.43 24.40 8.10
CA LEU A 298 -15.55 23.53 7.30
C LEU A 298 -16.29 22.94 6.09
N ARG A 299 -17.58 22.63 6.25
CA ARG A 299 -18.45 22.22 5.13
C ARG A 299 -18.62 23.32 4.09
N GLU A 300 -18.81 24.57 4.50
CA GLU A 300 -18.88 25.69 3.55
C GLU A 300 -17.53 26.00 2.91
N LEU A 301 -16.41 25.94 3.65
CA LEU A 301 -15.07 26.05 3.06
C LEU A 301 -14.82 24.98 1.98
N TRP A 302 -15.23 23.73 2.24
CA TRP A 302 -15.13 22.65 1.25
C TRP A 302 -16.03 22.87 0.02
N LYS A 303 -17.27 23.35 0.23
CA LYS A 303 -18.14 23.74 -0.88
C LYS A 303 -17.57 24.91 -1.68
N ASP A 304 -16.95 25.89 -1.02
CA ASP A 304 -16.28 27.01 -1.67
C ASP A 304 -15.07 26.58 -2.48
N GLU A 305 -14.27 25.64 -1.98
CA GLU A 305 -13.18 25.05 -2.75
C GLU A 305 -13.69 24.28 -3.98
N LEU A 306 -14.78 23.50 -3.84
CA LEU A 306 -15.41 22.80 -4.97
C LEU A 306 -15.98 23.78 -6.01
N ARG A 307 -16.69 24.82 -5.55
CA ARG A 307 -17.20 25.91 -6.41
C ARG A 307 -16.06 26.63 -7.11
N GLY A 308 -14.99 26.95 -6.39
CA GLY A 308 -13.79 27.59 -6.92
C GLY A 308 -13.08 26.73 -7.95
N MET A 309 -12.99 25.42 -7.73
CA MET A 309 -12.41 24.48 -8.69
C MET A 309 -13.26 24.37 -9.96
N ALA A 310 -14.58 24.24 -9.84
CA ALA A 310 -15.50 24.25 -10.97
C ALA A 310 -15.42 25.56 -11.77
N GLY A 311 -15.31 26.69 -11.09
CA GLY A 311 -15.09 28.01 -11.68
C GLY A 311 -13.79 28.08 -12.48
N ARG A 312 -12.66 27.66 -11.90
CA ARG A 312 -11.36 27.63 -12.59
C ARG A 312 -11.37 26.73 -13.83
N ILE A 313 -11.96 25.53 -13.73
CA ILE A 313 -12.10 24.61 -14.88
C ILE A 313 -12.92 25.27 -16.00
N LYS A 314 -14.03 25.95 -15.65
CA LYS A 314 -14.84 26.69 -16.63
C LYS A 314 -14.03 27.81 -17.30
N SER A 315 -13.32 28.63 -16.52
CA SER A 315 -12.49 29.72 -17.06
C SER A 315 -11.38 29.21 -17.98
N MET A 316 -10.72 28.10 -17.63
CA MET A 316 -9.70 27.49 -18.48
C MET A 316 -10.25 26.98 -19.81
N ARG A 317 -11.48 26.45 -19.84
CA ARG A 317 -12.14 26.02 -21.09
C ARG A 317 -12.50 27.19 -21.99
N VAL A 318 -12.97 28.30 -21.41
CA VAL A 318 -13.23 29.54 -22.15
C VAL A 318 -11.93 30.07 -22.75
N ALA A 319 -10.87 30.19 -21.94
CA ALA A 319 -9.56 30.65 -22.42
C ALA A 319 -8.98 29.75 -23.51
N LEU A 320 -9.16 28.42 -23.43
CA LEU A 320 -8.72 27.51 -24.49
C LEU A 320 -9.55 27.70 -25.77
N TYR A 321 -10.88 27.78 -25.65
CA TYR A 321 -11.77 28.00 -26.79
C TYR A 321 -11.39 29.30 -27.53
N GLU A 322 -11.19 30.39 -26.80
CA GLU A 322 -10.74 31.67 -27.35
C GLU A 322 -9.35 31.56 -28.01
N ALA A 323 -8.41 30.85 -27.37
CA ALA A 323 -7.07 30.65 -27.93
C ALA A 323 -7.07 29.80 -29.21
N LEU A 324 -7.97 28.81 -29.32
CA LEU A 324 -8.13 27.97 -30.52
C LEU A 324 -8.71 28.77 -31.68
N LEU A 325 -9.72 29.62 -31.40
CA LEU A 325 -10.28 30.55 -32.39
C LEU A 325 -9.25 31.58 -32.85
N ALA A 326 -8.53 32.20 -31.93
CA ALA A 326 -7.52 33.22 -32.24
C ALA A 326 -6.36 32.67 -33.10
N ARG A 327 -6.10 31.36 -33.02
CA ARG A 327 -5.05 30.67 -33.78
C ARG A 327 -5.55 30.02 -35.08
N ASN A 328 -6.82 30.23 -35.45
CA ASN A 328 -7.46 29.60 -36.62
C ASN A 328 -7.25 28.07 -36.67
N VAL A 329 -7.29 27.39 -35.52
CA VAL A 329 -7.15 25.93 -35.48
C VAL A 329 -8.41 25.31 -36.10
N PRO A 330 -8.31 24.52 -37.19
CA PRO A 330 -9.49 23.96 -37.88
C PRO A 330 -10.31 23.05 -36.95
N GLY A 331 -11.64 23.23 -36.92
CA GLY A 331 -12.58 22.38 -36.19
C GLY A 331 -13.69 23.16 -35.47
N ASP A 332 -14.80 22.48 -35.17
CA ASP A 332 -15.81 23.01 -34.25
C ASP A 332 -15.34 22.79 -32.80
N TRP A 333 -14.91 23.86 -32.15
CA TRP A 333 -14.46 23.84 -30.76
C TRP A 333 -15.56 24.14 -29.73
N SER A 334 -16.82 24.31 -30.17
CA SER A 334 -17.93 24.63 -29.26
C SER A 334 -18.18 23.53 -28.21
N PHE A 335 -17.76 22.29 -28.48
CA PHE A 335 -17.81 21.18 -27.53
C PHE A 335 -16.95 21.43 -26.28
N VAL A 336 -15.86 22.22 -26.39
CA VAL A 336 -14.98 22.58 -25.28
C VAL A 336 -15.75 23.31 -24.18
N LEU A 337 -16.75 24.11 -24.54
CA LEU A 337 -17.58 24.86 -23.61
C LEU A 337 -18.65 23.98 -22.92
N LYS A 338 -19.02 22.86 -23.54
CA LYS A 338 -20.10 21.96 -23.11
C LYS A 338 -19.63 20.82 -22.20
N GLN A 339 -18.33 20.60 -22.05
CA GLN A 339 -17.80 19.54 -21.17
C GLN A 339 -17.98 19.86 -19.68
N ILE A 340 -17.96 18.82 -18.85
CA ILE A 340 -18.08 18.94 -17.38
C ILE A 340 -16.68 18.99 -16.71
N GLY A 341 -15.68 18.31 -17.27
CA GLY A 341 -14.29 18.27 -16.75
C GLY A 341 -13.26 19.02 -17.61
N MET A 342 -11.98 18.77 -17.35
CA MET A 342 -10.84 19.24 -18.16
C MET A 342 -10.28 18.07 -18.99
N PHE A 343 -9.94 18.34 -20.25
CA PHE A 343 -9.70 17.39 -21.35
C PHE A 343 -9.12 16.01 -20.99
N SER A 344 -9.74 14.98 -21.57
CA SER A 344 -9.08 13.73 -21.97
C SER A 344 -8.95 13.77 -23.49
N PHE A 345 -7.73 13.78 -24.01
CA PHE A 345 -7.44 13.55 -25.42
C PHE A 345 -7.06 12.08 -25.54
N THR A 346 -7.80 11.32 -26.35
CA THR A 346 -7.37 10.01 -26.87
C THR A 346 -6.79 10.18 -28.25
#